data_AF-A0A942Y7W0-F1
#
_entry.id   AF-A0A942Y7W0-F1
#
_cell.length_a   1.000
_cell.length_b   1.000
_cell.length_c   1.000
_cell.angle_alpha   90.00
_cell.angle_beta   90.00
_cell.angle_gamma   90.00
#
_symmetry.space_group_name_H-M   'P 1'
#
loop_
_entity.id
_entity.type
_entity.pdbx_description
1 polymer ?
#
loop_
_entity_poly.entity_id
_entity_poly.type
_entity_poly.pdbx_seq_one_letter_code
_entity_poly.pdbx_strand_id
1 'polypeptide(L)' 'MANQSDSKKISVNSTISLKGIVKAIFNDTVHVQIGGKIITLPKKDFLAES' A
#
# COMPACT_ATOMS: atom_id res chain seq x y z
N MET A 1 -25.69 -18.39 -16.29
CA MET A 1 -25.78 -16.91 -16.29
C MET A 1 -24.56 -16.38 -15.55
N ALA A 2 -23.89 -15.38 -16.13
CA ALA A 2 -22.53 -14.97 -15.82
C ALA A 2 -22.34 -14.55 -14.35
N ASN A 3 -21.28 -15.06 -13.70
CA ASN A 3 -20.71 -14.45 -12.52
C ASN A 3 -20.10 -13.11 -12.94
N GLN A 4 -20.93 -12.06 -12.94
CA GLN A 4 -20.47 -10.69 -13.03
C GLN A 4 -19.85 -10.37 -11.67
N SER A 5 -18.60 -10.81 -11.48
CA SER A 5 -17.74 -10.20 -10.49
C SER A 5 -17.60 -8.75 -10.91
N ASP A 6 -18.39 -7.88 -10.28
CA ASP A 6 -18.29 -6.44 -10.39
C ASP A 6 -16.81 -6.08 -10.28
N SER A 7 -16.20 -5.83 -11.42
CA SER A 7 -14.85 -5.33 -11.50
C SER A 7 -14.93 -3.98 -10.81
N LYS A 8 -14.49 -3.89 -9.55
CA LYS A 8 -14.28 -2.62 -8.86
C LYS A 8 -13.30 -1.84 -9.74
N LYS A 9 -13.84 -1.06 -10.67
CA LYS A 9 -13.08 -0.22 -11.60
C LYS A 9 -12.42 0.84 -10.74
N ILE A 10 -11.15 0.61 -10.41
CA ILE A 10 -10.29 1.65 -9.85
C ILE A 10 -10.17 2.70 -10.94
N SER A 11 -10.59 3.93 -10.65
CA SER A 11 -10.45 5.07 -11.55
C SER A 11 -9.21 5.89 -11.17
N VAL A 12 -8.71 6.67 -12.11
CA VAL A 12 -7.64 7.65 -11.83
C VAL A 12 -8.11 8.59 -10.71
N ASN A 13 -7.22 8.90 -9.76
CA ASN A 13 -7.48 9.67 -8.54
C ASN A 13 -8.38 9.01 -7.49
N SER A 14 -8.71 7.72 -7.64
CA SER A 14 -9.35 6.97 -6.55
C SER A 14 -8.37 6.73 -5.40
N THR A 15 -8.78 7.02 -4.17
CA THR A 15 -8.07 6.58 -2.97
C THR A 15 -8.37 5.10 -2.73
N ILE A 16 -7.32 4.29 -2.56
CA ILE A 16 -7.43 2.87 -2.23
C ILE A 16 -6.58 2.53 -1.00
N SER A 17 -6.98 1.50 -0.27
CA SER A 17 -6.20 0.94 0.84
C SER A 17 -5.66 -0.42 0.44
N LEU A 18 -4.35 -0.61 0.61
CA LEU A 18 -3.65 -1.86 0.29
C LEU A 18 -3.06 -2.46 1.56
N LYS A 19 -3.10 -3.80 1.66
CA LYS A 19 -2.39 -4.51 2.73
C LYS A 19 -0.91 -4.60 2.37
N GLY A 20 -0.07 -4.06 3.24
CA GLY A 20 1.39 -4.15 3.15
C GLY A 20 1.99 -4.84 4.38
N ILE A 21 3.18 -5.42 4.22
CA ILE A 21 3.96 -6.02 5.30
C ILE A 21 5.29 -5.29 5.40
N VAL A 22 5.61 -4.75 6.58
CA VAL A 22 6.92 -4.14 6.82
C VAL A 22 7.99 -5.22 6.81
N LYS A 23 8.96 -5.10 5.90
CA LYS A 23 10.07 -6.05 5.76
C LYS A 23 11.37 -5.54 6.37
N ALA A 24 11.59 -4.24 6.34
CA ALA A 24 12.73 -3.60 6.97
C ALA A 24 12.40 -2.17 7.39
N ILE A 25 13.07 -1.72 8.45
CA ILE A 25 13.03 -0.34 8.92
C ILE A 25 14.48 0.11 9.00
N PHE A 26 14.79 1.18 8.28
CA PHE A 26 16.08 1.86 8.34
C PHE A 26 15.91 3.20 9.06
N ASN A 27 16.99 3.98 9.14
CA ASN A 27 16.99 5.21 9.91
C ASN A 27 15.93 6.22 9.40
N ASP A 28 15.84 6.37 8.09
CA ASP A 28 15.02 7.36 7.39
C ASP A 28 13.91 6.76 6.52
N THR A 29 13.93 5.45 6.26
CA THR A 29 12.95 4.77 5.39
C THR A 29 12.36 3.52 6.02
N VAL A 30 11.17 3.15 5.54
CA VAL A 30 10.48 1.90 5.82
C VAL A 30 10.24 1.18 4.50
N HIS A 31 10.61 -0.09 4.46
CA HIS A 31 10.43 -0.95 3.29
C HIS A 31 9.20 -1.82 3.52
N VAL A 32 8.15 -1.58 2.74
CA VAL A 32 6.86 -2.27 2.83
C VAL A 32 6.68 -3.14 1.60
N GLN A 33 6.51 -4.45 1.80
CA GLN A 33 6.11 -5.36 0.73
C GLN A 33 4.60 -5.26 0.50
N ILE A 34 4.21 -4.95 -0.73
CA ILE A 34 2.81 -4.97 -1.19
C ILE A 34 2.76 -5.92 -2.39
N GLY A 35 2.04 -7.04 -2.22
CA GLY A 35 2.08 -8.13 -3.18
C GLY A 35 3.50 -8.72 -3.33
N GLY A 36 4.03 -8.73 -4.55
CA GLY A 36 5.38 -9.24 -4.88
C GLY A 36 6.49 -8.19 -4.96
N LYS A 37 6.21 -6.93 -4.60
CA LYS A 37 7.17 -5.81 -4.73
C LYS A 37 7.43 -5.15 -3.38
N ILE A 38 8.64 -4.60 -3.21
CA ILE A 38 9.01 -3.77 -2.06
C ILE A 38 8.90 -2.30 -2.46
N ILE A 39 8.10 -1.54 -1.70
CA ILE A 39 7.98 -0.10 -1.81
C ILE A 39 8.73 0.53 -0.64
N THR A 40 9.57 1.52 -0.94
CA THR A 40 10.33 2.28 0.06
C THR A 40 9.60 3.58 0.32
N LEU A 41 9.25 3.83 1.58
CA LEU A 41 8.52 5.01 2.01
C LEU A 41 9.31 5.73 3.11
N PRO A 42 9.39 7.06 3.11
CA PRO A 42 10.01 7.82 4.19
C PRO A 42 9.40 7.46 5.54
N LYS A 43 10.24 7.22 6.54
CA LYS A 43 9.79 6.88 7.90
C LYS A 43 8.91 7.97 8.51
N LYS A 44 9.14 9.22 8.14
CA LYS A 44 8.35 10.39 8.59
C LYS A 44 6.88 10.28 8.21
N ASP A 45 6.55 9.64 7.09
CA ASP A 45 5.17 9.51 6.61
C ASP A 45 4.34 8.53 7.45
N PHE A 46 5.00 7.71 8.28
CA PHE A 46 4.37 6.79 9.21
C PHE A 46 4.35 7.29 10.66
N LEU A 47 5.05 8.40 10.93
CA LEU A 47 4.99 9.09 12.22
C LEU A 47 3.78 10.02 12.20
N ALA A 48 2.57 9.46 12.09
CA ALA A 48 1.36 10.21 12.35
C ALA A 48 1.23 10.40 13.87
N GLU A 49 1.20 11.67 14.28
CA GLU A 49 1.07 12.15 15.65
C GLU A 49 -0.09 11.46 16.40
N SER A 50 0.23 10.94 17.59
CA SER A 50 -0.74 10.49 18.59
C SER A 50 -1.50 11.65 19.21
#